data_AF-A0A349VU16-F1
#
_entry.id   AF-A0A349VU16-F1
#
_cell.length_a   1.000
_cell.length_b   1.000
_cell.length_c   1.000
_cell.angle_alpha   90.00
_cell.angle_beta   90.00
_cell.angle_gamma   90.00
#
_symmetry.space_group_name_H-M   'P 1'
#
loop_
_entity.id
_entity.type
_entity.pdbx_description
1 polymer ?
#
loop_
_entity_poly.entity_id
_entity_poly.type
_entity_poly.pdbx_seq_one_letter_code
_entity_poly.pdbx_strand_id
1 'polypeptide(L)'
;MLFVVCKSESHLENPYKDKTEKELESLSDEKYSKIIAFASPKACSDATEWEMIEIRTVCGTSYLPYHKSVDKTTLQNMINDNNRLMEIYQPMMAPKINCISYRKPLGVICKEGKADIKYEESASK
;
A
#
# COMPACT_ATOMS: atom_id res chain seq x y z
N MET A 1 21.17 31.72 22.57
CA MET A 1 20.35 30.50 22.52
C MET A 1 19.66 30.46 21.15
N LEU A 2 20.14 29.64 20.23
CA LEU A 2 19.46 29.44 18.94
C LEU A 2 18.23 28.55 19.20
N PHE A 3 17.04 29.12 19.10
CA PHE A 3 15.81 28.36 19.03
C PHE A 3 15.76 27.72 17.64
N VAL A 4 16.10 26.44 17.56
CA VAL A 4 15.78 25.61 16.39
C VAL A 4 14.27 25.40 16.41
N VAL A 5 13.55 26.22 15.64
CA VAL A 5 12.14 26.02 15.36
C VAL A 5 12.07 24.84 14.41
N CYS A 6 11.84 23.63 14.92
CA CYS A 6 11.37 22.52 14.11
C CYS A 6 10.00 22.91 13.56
N LYS A 7 9.94 23.48 12.35
CA LYS A 7 8.69 23.61 11.60
C LYS A 7 8.11 22.21 11.47
N SER A 8 6.99 21.95 12.14
CA SER A 8 6.21 20.74 11.91
C SER A 8 5.90 20.63 10.42
N GLU A 9 6.13 19.46 9.84
CA GLU A 9 5.88 19.15 8.43
C GLU A 9 4.38 19.24 8.03
N SER A 10 3.51 19.63 8.97
CA SER A 10 2.07 19.80 8.83
C SER A 10 1.62 20.92 7.86
N HIS A 11 2.56 21.62 7.24
CA HIS A 11 2.29 22.68 6.25
C HIS A 11 2.67 22.28 4.81
N LEU A 12 3.23 21.09 4.60
CA LEU A 12 3.51 20.62 3.24
C LEU A 12 2.20 20.16 2.61
N GLU A 13 1.72 20.93 1.62
CA GLU A 13 0.58 20.51 0.81
C GLU A 13 0.85 19.13 0.19
N ASN A 14 -0.21 18.33 0.07
CA ASN A 14 -0.12 17.02 -0.58
C ASN A 14 0.31 17.24 -2.05
N PRO A 15 1.43 16.65 -2.52
CA PRO A 15 1.99 16.93 -3.84
C PRO A 15 1.12 16.42 -5.00
N TYR A 16 0.05 15.69 -4.69
CA TYR A 16 -0.90 15.14 -5.65
C TYR A 16 -2.20 15.97 -5.78
N LYS A 17 -2.36 17.03 -4.98
CA LYS A 17 -3.61 17.82 -4.87
C LYS A 17 -4.13 18.40 -6.19
N ASP A 18 -3.23 18.85 -7.06
CA ASP A 18 -3.61 19.53 -8.31
C ASP A 18 -3.64 18.60 -9.54
N LYS A 19 -3.51 17.29 -9.32
CA LYS A 19 -3.53 16.30 -10.41
C LYS A 19 -4.95 15.94 -10.81
N THR A 20 -5.13 15.69 -12.09
CA THR A 20 -6.37 15.14 -12.65
C THR A 20 -6.58 13.69 -12.24
N GLU A 21 -7.82 13.21 -12.31
CA GLU A 21 -8.17 11.80 -12.06
C GLU A 21 -7.30 10.82 -12.87
N LYS A 22 -7.10 11.10 -14.17
CA LYS A 22 -6.32 10.25 -15.07
C LYS A 22 -4.83 10.22 -14.72
N GLU A 23 -4.27 11.35 -14.29
CA GLU A 23 -2.88 11.40 -13.82
C GLU A 23 -2.72 10.63 -12.51
N LEU A 24 -3.68 10.74 -11.60
CA LEU A 24 -3.69 9.99 -10.34
C LEU A 24 -3.81 8.49 -10.57
N GLU A 25 -4.67 8.06 -11.51
CA GLU A 25 -4.80 6.67 -11.94
C GLU A 25 -3.46 6.12 -12.46
N SER A 26 -2.85 6.83 -13.43
CA SER A 26 -1.57 6.41 -14.02
C SER A 26 -0.45 6.31 -12.99
N LEU A 27 -0.37 7.30 -12.08
CA LEU A 27 0.62 7.32 -11.01
C LEU A 27 0.35 6.24 -9.94
N SER A 28 -0.92 5.98 -9.62
CA SER A 28 -1.31 4.90 -8.72
C SER A 28 -0.82 3.55 -9.26
N ASP A 29 -1.12 3.25 -10.53
CA ASP A 29 -0.72 1.99 -11.16
C ASP A 29 0.79 1.82 -11.23
N GLU A 30 1.51 2.90 -11.58
CA GLU A 30 2.98 2.91 -11.62
C GLU A 30 3.58 2.65 -10.24
N LYS A 31 3.13 3.40 -9.22
CA LYS A 31 3.64 3.28 -7.84
C LYS A 31 3.32 1.91 -7.26
N TYR A 32 2.09 1.44 -7.40
CA TYR A 32 1.69 0.14 -6.91
C TYR A 32 2.53 -0.97 -7.56
N SER A 33 2.71 -0.95 -8.87
CA SER A 33 3.55 -1.92 -9.59
C SER A 33 5.00 -1.93 -9.09
N LYS A 34 5.59 -0.75 -8.86
CA LYS A 34 6.95 -0.63 -8.28
C LYS A 34 7.02 -1.17 -6.85
N ILE A 35 6.01 -0.90 -6.03
CA ILE A 35 5.90 -1.43 -4.66
C ILE A 35 5.84 -2.96 -4.69
N ILE A 36 5.00 -3.56 -5.55
CA ILE A 36 4.90 -5.03 -5.68
C ILE A 36 6.26 -5.63 -6.08
N ALA A 37 6.90 -5.07 -7.11
CA ALA A 37 8.19 -5.57 -7.59
C ALA A 37 9.29 -5.46 -6.52
N PHE A 38 9.31 -4.37 -5.75
CA PHE A 38 10.28 -4.18 -4.66
C PHE A 38 10.01 -5.11 -3.47
N ALA A 39 8.74 -5.31 -3.10
CA ALA A 39 8.35 -6.15 -1.98
C ALA A 39 8.58 -7.65 -2.24
N SER A 40 8.55 -8.08 -3.51
CA SER A 40 8.62 -9.50 -3.91
C SER A 40 9.80 -9.79 -4.84
N PRO A 41 11.06 -9.64 -4.38
CA PRO A 41 12.24 -9.83 -5.23
C PRO A 41 12.52 -11.30 -5.60
N LYS A 42 11.80 -12.24 -4.99
CA LYS A 42 12.00 -13.70 -5.12
C LYS A 42 10.65 -14.42 -5.16
N ALA A 43 10.65 -15.63 -5.72
CA ALA A 43 9.49 -16.52 -5.64
C ALA A 43 9.24 -16.97 -4.20
N CYS A 44 7.98 -17.20 -3.84
CA CYS A 44 7.55 -17.67 -2.52
C CYS A 44 7.54 -19.21 -2.50
N SER A 45 8.48 -19.80 -1.77
CA SER A 45 8.49 -21.23 -1.43
C SER A 45 8.26 -21.49 0.06
N ASP A 46 8.64 -20.54 0.92
CA ASP A 46 8.45 -20.58 2.37
C ASP A 46 7.80 -19.28 2.83
N ALA A 47 6.56 -19.37 3.34
CA ALA A 47 5.80 -18.20 3.79
C ALA A 47 6.38 -17.57 5.07
N THR A 48 7.22 -18.30 5.82
CA THR A 48 7.86 -17.77 7.04
C THR A 48 8.95 -16.75 6.73
N GLU A 49 9.43 -16.68 5.48
CA GLU A 49 10.36 -15.66 5.00
C GLU A 49 9.68 -14.33 4.65
N TRP A 50 8.35 -14.27 4.79
CA TRP A 50 7.54 -13.13 4.40
C TRP A 50 6.85 -12.50 5.59
N GLU A 51 6.61 -11.20 5.49
CA GLU A 51 5.80 -10.42 6.42
C GLU A 51 4.70 -9.68 5.63
N MET A 52 3.79 -9.02 6.34
CA MET A 52 2.76 -8.20 5.73
C MET A 52 2.87 -6.75 6.20
N ILE A 53 2.55 -5.82 5.31
CA ILE A 53 2.54 -4.40 5.57
C ILE A 53 1.25 -3.78 5.03
N GLU A 54 0.73 -2.76 5.71
CA GLU A 54 -0.47 -2.05 5.28
C GLU A 54 -0.18 -1.12 4.10
N ILE A 55 -1.13 -1.05 3.16
CA ILE A 55 -1.09 -0.16 2.01
C ILE A 55 -2.49 0.37 1.71
N ARG A 56 -2.63 1.64 1.35
CA ARG A 56 -3.91 2.19 0.89
C ARG A 56 -4.12 1.90 -0.59
N THR A 57 -5.35 1.55 -0.91
CA THR A 57 -5.87 1.34 -2.27
C THR A 57 -7.15 2.16 -2.45
N VAL A 58 -7.72 2.15 -3.64
CA VAL A 58 -9.04 2.75 -3.88
C VAL A 58 -10.13 2.12 -2.99
N CYS A 59 -9.98 0.85 -2.61
CA CYS A 59 -10.92 0.17 -1.72
C CYS A 59 -10.60 0.34 -0.23
N GLY A 60 -9.70 1.26 0.12
CA GLY A 60 -9.26 1.49 1.49
C GLY A 60 -8.00 0.70 1.84
N THR A 61 -7.84 0.40 3.13
CA THR A 61 -6.64 -0.29 3.64
C THR A 61 -6.62 -1.75 3.17
N SER A 62 -5.50 -2.14 2.59
CA SER A 62 -5.18 -3.49 2.16
C SER A 62 -3.84 -3.92 2.80
N TYR A 63 -3.45 -5.17 2.56
CA TYR A 63 -2.20 -5.75 3.04
C TYR A 63 -1.37 -6.26 1.87
N LEU A 64 -0.08 -5.97 1.92
CA LEU A 64 0.91 -6.40 0.96
C LEU A 64 1.90 -7.37 1.62
N PRO A 65 2.13 -8.57 1.06
CA PRO A 65 3.22 -9.40 1.52
C PRO A 65 4.56 -8.86 1.01
N TYR A 66 5.58 -8.88 1.86
CA TYR A 66 6.95 -8.51 1.48
C TYR A 66 7.97 -9.50 2.06
N HIS A 67 9.02 -9.76 1.30
CA HIS A 67 10.08 -10.68 1.72
C HIS A 67 11.00 -10.01 2.75
N LYS A 68 11.40 -10.72 3.80
CA LYS A 68 12.22 -10.17 4.92
C LYS A 68 13.59 -9.63 4.51
N SER A 69 14.09 -9.99 3.33
CA SER A 69 15.35 -9.45 2.80
C SER A 69 15.22 -8.04 2.20
N VAL A 70 14.01 -7.52 2.06
CA VAL A 70 13.76 -6.19 1.50
C VAL A 70 14.09 -5.13 2.54
N ASP A 71 14.68 -4.01 2.11
CA ASP A 71 14.87 -2.86 2.99
C ASP A 71 13.51 -2.26 3.38
N LYS A 72 13.10 -2.52 4.63
CA LYS A 72 11.78 -2.13 5.14
C LYS A 72 11.58 -0.62 5.13
N THR A 73 12.62 0.16 5.37
CA THR A 73 12.55 1.64 5.36
C THR A 73 12.19 2.16 3.97
N THR A 74 12.85 1.62 2.93
CA THR A 74 12.62 1.97 1.54
C THR A 74 11.21 1.56 1.11
N LEU A 75 10.79 0.34 1.46
CA LEU A 75 9.43 -0.12 1.18
C LEU A 75 8.39 0.79 1.86
N GLN A 76 8.59 1.12 3.14
CA GLN A 76 7.70 2.00 3.89
C GLN A 76 7.62 3.40 3.26
N ASN A 77 8.75 3.94 2.78
CA ASN A 77 8.76 5.24 2.10
C ASN A 77 7.96 5.20 0.79
N MET A 78 8.09 4.14 0.00
CA MET A 78 7.29 3.94 -1.23
C MET A 78 5.80 3.83 -0.91
N ILE A 79 5.44 3.07 0.12
CA ILE A 79 4.06 2.92 0.60
C ILE A 79 3.51 4.26 1.11
N ASN A 80 4.27 5.02 1.88
CA ASN A 80 3.86 6.32 2.41
C ASN A 80 3.57 7.31 1.28
N ASP A 81 4.40 7.32 0.24
CA ASP A 81 4.19 8.15 -0.94
C ASP A 81 2.94 7.72 -1.73
N ASN A 82 2.72 6.42 -1.92
CA ASN A 82 1.46 5.90 -2.48
C ASN A 82 0.25 6.29 -1.61
N ASN A 83 0.35 6.19 -0.29
CA ASN A 83 -0.73 6.51 0.63
C ASN A 83 -1.11 8.00 0.54
N ARG A 84 -0.13 8.89 0.38
CA ARG A 84 -0.37 10.32 0.10
C ARG A 84 -1.11 10.52 -1.22
N LEU A 85 -0.78 9.80 -2.27
CA LEU A 85 -1.55 9.84 -3.52
C LEU A 85 -3.00 9.38 -3.29
N MET A 86 -3.19 8.31 -2.53
CA MET A 86 -4.51 7.73 -2.23
C MET A 86 -5.40 8.65 -1.40
N GLU A 87 -4.85 9.55 -0.58
CA GLU A 87 -5.63 10.57 0.12
C GLU A 87 -6.45 11.46 -0.84
N ILE A 88 -5.96 11.66 -2.06
CA ILE A 88 -6.65 12.44 -3.11
C ILE A 88 -7.44 11.53 -4.04
N TYR A 89 -6.83 10.41 -4.48
CA TYR A 89 -7.42 9.56 -5.50
C TYR A 89 -8.56 8.67 -4.99
N GLN A 90 -8.44 8.13 -3.78
CA GLN A 90 -9.44 7.22 -3.21
C GLN A 90 -10.84 7.87 -3.12
N PRO A 91 -11.03 9.09 -2.60
CA PRO A 91 -12.34 9.74 -2.55
C PRO A 91 -12.99 9.96 -3.92
N MET A 92 -12.19 10.11 -4.99
CA MET A 92 -12.71 10.30 -6.35
C MET A 92 -13.26 9.00 -6.93
N MET A 93 -12.63 7.87 -6.59
CA MET A 93 -12.89 6.59 -7.26
C MET A 93 -13.71 5.61 -6.44
N ALA A 94 -13.57 5.60 -5.11
CA ALA A 94 -14.29 4.67 -4.23
C ALA A 94 -15.83 4.70 -4.44
N PRO A 95 -16.48 5.85 -4.67
CA PRO A 95 -17.93 5.88 -4.96
C PRO A 95 -18.32 5.29 -6.32
N LYS A 96 -17.37 5.14 -7.25
CA LYS A 96 -17.59 4.67 -8.63
C LYS A 96 -17.34 3.18 -8.81
N ILE A 97 -16.77 2.50 -7.81
CA ILE A 97 -16.39 1.08 -7.89
C ILE A 97 -17.02 0.25 -6.78
N ASN A 98 -17.24 -1.04 -7.04
CA ASN A 98 -17.72 -1.96 -6.02
C ASN A 98 -16.53 -2.61 -5.30
N CYS A 99 -16.25 -2.13 -4.08
CA CYS A 99 -15.18 -2.67 -3.26
C CYS A 99 -15.65 -3.86 -2.41
N ILE A 100 -14.79 -4.87 -2.33
CA ILE A 100 -15.01 -6.00 -1.42
C ILE A 100 -14.92 -5.48 0.01
N SER A 101 -15.83 -5.95 0.88
CA SER A 101 -15.78 -5.64 2.30
C SER A 101 -14.45 -6.05 2.93
N TYR A 102 -14.01 -5.28 3.93
CA TYR A 102 -12.81 -5.59 4.69
C TYR A 102 -12.87 -7.03 5.22
N ARG A 103 -11.76 -7.76 5.04
CA ARG A 103 -11.52 -9.06 5.65
C ARG A 103 -10.25 -8.98 6.47
N LYS A 104 -10.26 -9.58 7.66
CA LYS A 104 -9.11 -9.58 8.54
C LYS A 104 -7.99 -10.44 7.93
N PRO A 105 -6.76 -9.92 7.80
CA PRO A 105 -5.63 -10.73 7.36
C PRO A 105 -5.22 -11.71 8.46
N LEU A 106 -4.93 -12.95 8.07
CA LEU A 106 -4.48 -14.03 8.95
C LEU A 106 -2.97 -14.28 8.83
N GLY A 107 -2.36 -13.92 7.71
CA GLY A 107 -0.92 -14.09 7.47
C GLY A 107 -0.58 -14.23 6.00
N VAL A 108 0.68 -14.51 5.71
CA VAL A 108 1.18 -14.74 4.34
C VAL A 108 1.13 -16.23 4.01
N ILE A 109 0.74 -16.56 2.77
CA ILE A 109 0.82 -17.90 2.19
C ILE A 109 1.57 -17.85 0.87
N CYS A 110 2.22 -18.94 0.48
CA CYS A 110 2.74 -19.09 -0.87
C CYS A 110 1.70 -19.79 -1.75
N LYS A 111 1.27 -19.14 -2.84
CA LYS A 111 0.36 -19.69 -3.85
C LYS A 111 0.99 -19.51 -5.22
N GLU A 112 1.19 -20.61 -5.95
CA GLU A 112 1.76 -20.59 -7.31
C GLU A 112 3.09 -19.82 -7.41
N GLY A 113 3.96 -19.99 -6.40
CA GLY A 113 5.25 -19.30 -6.33
C GLY A 113 5.17 -17.81 -5.99
N LYS A 114 3.99 -17.28 -5.64
CA LYS A 114 3.77 -15.89 -5.21
C LYS A 114 3.35 -15.84 -3.75
N ALA A 115 3.83 -14.83 -3.03
CA ALA A 115 3.31 -14.54 -1.70
C ALA A 115 1.94 -13.86 -1.82
N ASP A 116 0.98 -14.31 -1.02
CA ASP A 116 -0.38 -13.79 -0.98
C ASP A 116 -0.85 -13.66 0.47
N ILE A 117 -1.84 -12.81 0.72
CA ILE A 117 -2.42 -12.63 2.05
C ILE A 117 -3.59 -13.60 2.21
N LYS A 118 -3.49 -14.47 3.21
CA LYS A 118 -4.63 -15.26 3.67
C LYS A 118 -5.55 -14.35 4.48
N TYR A 119 -6.83 -14.31 4.11
CA TYR A 119 -7.87 -13.58 4.82
C TYR A 119 -8.81 -14.53 5.55
N GLU A 120 -9.50 -14.05 6.59
CA GLU A 120 -10.66 -14.76 7.15
C GLU A 120 -11.74 -14.92 6.07
N GLU A 121 -12.39 -16.09 6.06
CA GLU A 121 -13.56 -16.29 5.22
C GLU A 121 -14.68 -15.36 5.70
N SER A 122 -15.32 -14.67 4.78
CA SER A 122 -16.52 -13.89 5.09
C SER A 122 -17.58 -14.86 5.59
N ALA A 123 -18.00 -14.72 6.84
CA ALA A 123 -19.11 -15.50 7.38
C ALA A 123 -20.35 -15.27 6.49
N SER A 124 -20.70 -16.26 5.67
CA SER A 124 -21.98 -16.31 4.99
C SER A 124 -23.05 -16.31 6.08
N LYS A 125 -23.76 -15.20 6.21
CA LYS A 125 -25.03 -15.16 6.93
C LYS A 125 -26.14 -15.65 6.01
#